data_AF-A0A0L7LUF9-F1
#
_entry.id   AF-A0A0L7LUF9-F1
#
_cell.length_a   1.000
_cell.length_b   1.000
_cell.length_c   1.000
_cell.angle_alpha   90.00
_cell.angle_beta   90.00
_cell.angle_gamma   90.00
#
_symmetry.space_group_name_H-M   'P 1'
#
loop_
_entity.id
_entity.type
_entity.pdbx_description
1 polymer ?
#
loop_
_entity_poly.entity_id
_entity_poly.type
_entity_poly.pdbx_seq_one_letter_code
_entity_poly.pdbx_strand_id
1 'polypeptide(L)' 'MGIIPLQFLPGQSAGALGLTGAERYSIHVPADLVPGQRITVEVFGEKSWKFPMKWGKIISSGNTLGYWQYFLF' A
#
# COMPACT_ATOMS: atom_id res chain seq x y z
N MET A 1 15.23 4.40 5.77
CA MET A 1 14.10 3.53 6.13
C MET A 1 12.91 3.93 5.30
N GLY A 2 12.70 3.24 4.17
CA GLY A 2 11.62 3.55 3.23
C GLY A 2 10.33 2.87 3.66
N ILE A 3 9.48 3.57 4.40
CA ILE A 3 8.10 3.14 4.63
C ILE A 3 7.28 3.63 3.45
N ILE A 4 6.57 2.72 2.79
CA ILE A 4 5.60 3.07 1.75
C ILE A 4 4.38 3.69 2.45
N PRO A 5 4.06 4.98 2.20
CA PRO A 5 2.84 5.55 2.74
C PRO A 5 1.65 5.08 1.91
N LEU A 6 0.90 4.10 2.40
CA LEU A 6 -0.40 3.74 1.86
C LEU A 6 -1.50 4.49 2.62
N GLN A 7 -2.44 5.09 1.88
CA GLN A 7 -3.54 5.85 2.44
C GLN A 7 -4.88 5.26 1.99
N PHE A 8 -5.82 5.10 2.92
CA PHE A 8 -7.20 4.76 2.57
C PHE A 8 -7.86 5.88 1.76
N LEU A 9 -8.83 5.52 0.93
CA LEU A 9 -9.64 6.50 0.22
C LEU A 9 -10.55 7.28 1.20
N PRO A 10 -11.00 8.49 0.84
CA PRO A 10 -11.95 9.23 1.66
C PRO A 10 -13.20 8.39 1.97
N GLY A 11 -13.53 8.22 3.24
CA GLY A 11 -14.64 7.38 3.68
C GLY A 11 -14.33 5.89 3.84
N GLN A 12 -13.12 5.45 3.53
CA GLN A 12 -12.63 4.12 3.86
C GLN A 12 -11.73 4.17 5.09
N SER A 13 -11.88 3.20 5.97
CA SER A 13 -11.04 3.01 7.15
C SER A 13 -10.97 1.52 7.46
N ALA A 14 -10.02 1.11 8.30
CA ALA A 14 -9.94 -0.27 8.76
C ALA A 14 -11.28 -0.75 9.33
N GLY A 15 -11.94 0.08 10.16
CA GLY A 15 -13.27 -0.23 10.71
C GLY A 15 -14.38 -0.30 9.67
N ALA A 16 -14.41 0.60 8.68
CA ALA A 16 -15.40 0.57 7.61
C ALA A 16 -15.23 -0.64 6.68
N LEU A 17 -14.00 -1.14 6.58
CA LEU A 17 -13.64 -2.31 5.78
C LEU A 17 -13.65 -3.62 6.59
N GLY A 18 -13.91 -3.56 7.89
CA GLY A 18 -13.86 -4.73 8.78
C GLY A 18 -12.46 -5.34 8.93
N LEU A 19 -11.40 -4.58 8.66
CA LEU A 19 -10.02 -5.02 8.79
C LEU A 19 -9.63 -5.10 10.27
N THR A 20 -9.23 -6.29 10.70
CA THR A 20 -8.81 -6.56 12.08
C THR A 20 -7.31 -6.39 12.29
N GLY A 21 -6.52 -6.46 11.21
CA GLY A 21 -5.06 -6.45 11.25
C GLY A 21 -4.44 -7.82 11.51
N ALA A 22 -5.27 -8.86 11.68
CA ALA A 22 -4.84 -10.25 11.75
C ALA A 22 -4.74 -10.90 10.36
N GLU A 23 -5.24 -10.22 9.31
CA GLU A 23 -5.19 -10.72 7.94
C GLU A 23 -3.81 -10.53 7.31
N ARG A 24 -3.51 -11.33 6.27
CA ARG A 24 -2.36 -11.10 5.40
C ARG A 24 -2.72 -10.09 4.32
N TYR A 25 -1.84 -9.13 4.09
CA TYR A 25 -2.01 -8.11 3.05
C TYR A 25 -0.96 -8.33 1.96
N SER A 26 -1.40 -8.50 0.72
CA SER A 26 -0.53 -8.50 -0.46
C SER A 26 -0.75 -7.21 -1.24
N ILE A 27 0.35 -6.50 -1.52
CA ILE A 27 0.31 -5.23 -2.24
C ILE A 27 1.12 -5.41 -3.52
N HIS A 28 0.46 -5.29 -4.66
CA HIS A 28 1.14 -5.33 -5.95
C HIS A 28 1.68 -3.94 -6.27
N VAL A 29 2.98 -3.79 -6.08
CA VAL A 29 3.70 -2.53 -6.33
C VAL A 29 4.27 -2.55 -7.75
N PRO A 30 3.73 -1.76 -8.71
CA PRO A 30 4.31 -1.64 -10.05
C PRO A 30 5.67 -0.92 -9.99
N ALA A 31 6.52 -1.08 -11.01
CA ALA A 31 7.81 -0.37 -11.08
C ALA A 31 7.63 1.15 -11.26
N ASP A 32 6.59 1.56 -12.00
CA ASP A 32 6.25 2.96 -12.27
C ASP A 32 5.27 3.51 -11.22
N LEU A 33 5.77 3.79 -10.02
CA LEU A 33 4.97 4.35 -8.93
C LEU A 33 4.92 5.87 -9.00
N VAL A 34 3.71 6.41 -9.16
CA VAL A 34 3.47 7.85 -9.13
C VAL A 34 2.79 8.25 -7.81
N PRO A 35 3.23 9.32 -7.12
CA PRO A 35 2.50 9.90 -6.00
C PRO A 35 1.02 10.13 -6.33
N GLY A 36 0.11 9.59 -5.52
CA GLY A 36 -1.33 9.70 -5.73
C GLY A 36 -1.97 8.62 -6.60
N GLN A 37 -1.19 7.67 -7.13
CA GLN A 37 -1.70 6.51 -7.86
C GLN A 37 -2.56 5.61 -6.96
N ARG A 38 -3.54 4.91 -7.54
CA ARG A 38 -4.34 3.91 -6.81
C ARG A 38 -3.67 2.54 -6.93
N ILE A 39 -3.41 1.89 -5.81
CA ILE A 39 -2.86 0.54 -5.73
C ILE A 39 -3.90 -0.39 -5.15
N THR A 40 -4.05 -1.56 -5.75
CA THR A 40 -4.93 -2.61 -5.24
C THR A 40 -4.20 -3.39 -4.15
N VAL A 41 -4.79 -3.43 -2.97
CA VAL A 41 -4.34 -4.26 -1.85
C VAL A 41 -5.26 -5.46 -1.73
N GLU A 42 -4.67 -6.64 -1.70
CA GLU A 42 -5.37 -7.91 -1.52
C GLU A 42 -5.28 -8.34 -0.06
N VAL A 43 -6.42 -8.68 0.52
CA VAL A 43 -6.53 -9.16 1.89
C VAL A 43 -6.80 -10.64 1.86
N PHE A 44 -5.99 -11.39 2.59
CA PHE A 44 -6.08 -12.82 2.79
C PHE A 44 -6.38 -13.09 4.27
N GLY A 45 -7.66 -13.27 4.58
CA GLY A 45 -8.15 -13.71 5.88
C GLY A 45 -9.09 -14.92 5.70
N GLU A 46 -10.22 -14.93 6.40
CA GLU A 46 -11.29 -15.93 6.15
C GLU A 46 -11.90 -15.82 4.75
N LYS A 47 -11.85 -14.61 4.17
CA LYS A 47 -12.30 -14.34 2.81
C LYS A 47 -11.23 -13.53 2.09
N SER A 48 -10.88 -13.95 0.87
CA SER A 48 -9.98 -13.19 0.01
C SER A 48 -10.75 -12.09 -0.71
N TRP A 49 -10.36 -10.83 -0.52
CA TRP A 49 -10.97 -9.70 -1.21
C TRP A 49 -9.94 -8.60 -1.48
N LYS A 50 -10.27 -7.69 -2.40
CA LYS A 50 -9.33 -6.67 -2.90
C LYS A 50 -9.93 -5.30 -2.75
N PHE A 51 -9.13 -4.31 -2.38
CA PHE A 51 -9.58 -2.92 -2.31
C PHE A 51 -8.52 -1.93 -2.78
N PRO A 52 -8.93 -0.81 -3.39
CA PRO A 52 -8.01 0.22 -3.83
C PRO A 52 -7.59 1.11 -2.65
N MET A 53 -6.30 1.24 -2.44
CA MET A 53 -5.68 2.27 -1.60
C MET A 53 -5.03 3.34 -2.47
N LYS A 54 -4.88 4.54 -1.92
CA LYS A 54 -4.13 5.62 -2.55
C LYS A 54 -2.67 5.58 -2.12
N TRP A 55 -1.77 5.60 -3.07
CA TRP A 55 -0.35 5.78 -2.85
C TRP A 55 -0.08 7.20 -2.35
N GLY A 56 0.47 7.30 -1.16
CA GLY A 56 0.88 8.55 -0.55
C GLY A 56 2.11 9.14 -1.22
N LYS A 57 2.42 10.39 -0.89
CA LYS A 57 3.65 11.03 -1.34
C LYS A 57 4.84 10.32 -0.70
N ILE A 58 5.70 9.71 -1.52
CA ILE A 58 6.98 9.16 -1.03
C ILE A 58 7.78 10.33 -0.48
N ILE A 59 8.01 10.34 0.84
CA ILE A 59 8.84 11.33 1.51
C ILE A 59 10.29 10.84 1.43
N SER A 60 10.87 10.76 0.24
CA SER A 60 12.32 10.56 0.10
C SER A 60 12.97 11.93 0.01
N SER A 61 13.68 12.35 1.06
CA SER A 61 14.51 13.55 0.97
C SER A 61 15.61 13.34 -0.07
N GLY A 62 15.50 14.00 -1.21
CA GLY A 62 16.61 14.40 -2.09
C GLY A 62 17.43 13.33 -2.83
N ASN A 63 17.90 12.25 -2.21
CA ASN A 63 19.05 11.48 -2.72
C ASN A 63 18.86 9.96 -2.70
N THR A 64 17.69 9.42 -3.06
CA THR A 64 17.43 7.99 -2.85
C THR A 64 16.47 7.36 -3.88
N LEU A 65 16.66 7.68 -5.16
CA LEU A 65 15.93 7.05 -6.29
C LEU A 65 16.21 5.54 -6.47
N GLY A 66 17.13 4.94 -5.71
CA GLY A 66 17.57 3.55 -5.91
C GLY A 66 17.17 2.52 -4.85
N TYR A 67 16.43 2.88 -3.79
CA TYR A 67 16.24 1.96 -2.65
C TYR A 67 14.95 1.12 -2.67
N TRP A 68 14.08 1.32 -3.66
CA TRP A 68 12.73 0.73 -3.64
C TRP A 68 12.58 -0.58 -4.44
N GLN A 69 13.62 -1.05 -5.13
CA GLN A 69 13.57 -2.29 -5.92
C GLN A 69 14.00 -3.56 -5.13
N TYR A 70 14.45 -3.42 -3.87
CA TYR A 70 15.17 -4.50 -3.16
C TYR A 70 14.48 -5.14 -1.95
N PHE A 71 13.18 -4.95 -1.73
CA PHE A 71 12.48 -5.64 -0.64
C PHE A 71 11.21 -6.34 -1.15
N LEU A 72 11.43 -7.31 -2.03
CA LEU A 72 10.55 -8.45 -2.26
C LEU A 72 11.42 -9.71 -2.12
N PHE A 73 11.64 -10.14 -0.88
CA PHE A 73 12.00 -11.51 -0.50
C PHE A 73 11.23 -11.86 0.76
#